data_AF-A0A7S0RHV3-F1
#
_entry.id   AF-A0A7S0RHV3-F1
#
_cell.length_a   1.000
_cell.length_b   1.000
_cell.length_c   1.000
_cell.angle_alpha   90.00
_cell.angle_beta   90.00
_cell.angle_gamma   90.00
#
_symmetry.space_group_name_H-M   'P 1'
#
loop_
_entity.id
_entity.type
_entity.pdbx_description
1 polymer ?
#
loop_
_entity_poly.entity_id
_entity_poly.type
_entity_poly.pdbx_seq_one_letter_code
_entity_poly.pdbx_strand_id
1 'polypeptide(L)'
;GDEEDEEAAMTEAWHRVFGGGPGGQQLAIHERACIPLTRANMKCLAHLEWLNDEVINCSLALLQDRDAAWRGQAGRPKCHFFNTFFLNKLWKDAGTYGYKEVRRWTLPAKLKLNNQASPHVLLVDRILMPVHCGKTHWAAACVDLARKQLLYWDSLNGTHHGVLDHLARWVADEAADKKGQPGGAEAAARVADVASWPRVNVRPVPQQNNGCDCGVFTIKFIECASAGREFDFSQQDIDGVRRRLCYNLLAQRMGDRL
;
A
#
# COMPACT_ATOMS: atom_id res chain seq x y z
N GLY A 1 18.79 -0.72 25.92
CA GLY A 1 17.46 -1.33 26.09
C GLY A 1 16.75 -1.40 24.75
N ASP A 2 15.62 -2.10 24.63
CA ASP A 2 15.00 -2.44 23.33
C ASP A 2 14.87 -1.26 22.33
N GLU A 3 14.60 -0.03 22.79
CA GLU A 3 14.54 1.17 21.92
C GLU A 3 15.93 1.65 21.44
N GLU A 4 16.94 1.61 22.30
CA GLU A 4 18.33 1.95 21.93
C GLU A 4 18.89 0.93 20.93
N ASP A 5 18.51 -0.34 21.08
CA ASP A 5 18.91 -1.42 20.17
C ASP A 5 18.22 -1.27 18.80
N GLU A 6 16.95 -0.82 18.76
CA GLU A 6 16.25 -0.51 17.50
C GLU A 6 16.89 0.70 16.79
N GLU A 7 17.19 1.79 17.50
CA GLU A 7 17.83 2.98 16.90
C GLU A 7 19.25 2.67 16.38
N ALA A 8 20.01 1.85 17.10
CA ALA A 8 21.32 1.37 16.64
C ALA A 8 21.19 0.53 15.37
N ALA A 9 20.21 -0.37 15.30
CA ALA A 9 19.94 -1.18 14.12
C ALA A 9 19.45 -0.34 12.93
N MET A 10 18.63 0.69 13.19
CA MET A 10 18.21 1.66 12.16
C MET A 10 19.40 2.45 11.62
N THR A 11 20.32 2.85 12.49
CA THR A 11 21.57 3.54 12.12
C THR A 11 22.46 2.64 11.27
N GLU A 12 22.65 1.38 11.66
CA GLU A 12 23.42 0.40 10.88
C GLU A 12 22.78 0.16 9.50
N ALA A 13 21.46 -0.02 9.44
CA ALA A 13 20.72 -0.18 8.20
C ALA A 13 20.92 1.02 7.27
N TRP A 14 20.85 2.24 7.81
CA TRP A 14 21.09 3.46 7.06
C TRP A 14 22.52 3.50 6.50
N HIS A 15 23.54 3.21 7.32
CA HIS A 15 24.92 3.14 6.85
C HIS A 15 25.13 2.05 5.80
N ARG A 16 24.46 0.90 5.93
CA ARG A 16 24.53 -0.18 4.94
C ARG A 16 24.00 0.24 3.58
N VAL A 17 22.91 1.01 3.51
CA VAL A 17 22.35 1.53 2.24
C VAL A 17 23.15 2.73 1.71
N PHE A 18 23.50 3.66 2.59
CA PHE A 18 24.07 4.95 2.18
C PHE A 18 25.60 4.97 2.10
N GLY A 19 26.27 3.98 2.68
CA GLY A 19 27.71 3.77 2.57
C GLY A 19 28.18 3.37 1.18
N GLY A 20 29.47 3.01 1.08
CA GLY A 20 30.10 2.63 -0.17
C GLY A 20 29.58 1.31 -0.75
N GLY A 21 29.52 1.21 -2.07
CA GLY A 21 29.19 -0.02 -2.79
C GLY A 21 28.55 0.23 -4.15
N PRO A 22 28.51 -0.78 -5.05
CA PRO A 22 27.88 -0.65 -6.36
C PRO A 22 26.37 -0.40 -6.25
N GLY A 23 25.83 0.46 -7.12
CA GLY A 23 24.39 0.73 -7.17
C GLY A 23 23.53 -0.52 -7.44
N GLY A 24 24.02 -1.43 -8.28
CA GLY A 24 23.32 -2.69 -8.61
C GLY A 24 23.41 -3.80 -7.55
N GLN A 25 24.09 -3.56 -6.43
CA GLN A 25 24.17 -4.54 -5.35
C GLN A 25 22.78 -4.80 -4.75
N GLN A 26 22.28 -6.04 -4.81
CA GLN A 26 21.07 -6.42 -4.08
C GLN A 26 21.34 -6.40 -2.58
N LEU A 27 20.55 -5.62 -1.84
CA LEU A 27 20.66 -5.48 -0.38
C LEU A 27 19.63 -6.32 0.36
N ALA A 28 18.45 -6.50 -0.24
CA ALA A 28 17.37 -7.35 0.28
C ALA A 28 16.47 -7.84 -0.87
N ILE A 29 15.62 -8.83 -0.60
CA ILE A 29 14.58 -9.29 -1.52
C ILE A 29 13.34 -9.71 -0.72
N HIS A 30 12.18 -9.25 -1.17
CA HIS A 30 10.92 -9.80 -0.68
C HIS A 30 10.57 -11.04 -1.49
N GLU A 31 10.83 -12.22 -0.93
CA GLU A 31 10.76 -13.50 -1.66
C GLU A 31 9.40 -13.79 -2.30
N ARG A 32 8.29 -13.63 -1.55
CA ARG A 32 6.94 -13.93 -2.08
C ARG A 32 6.51 -13.00 -3.21
N ALA A 33 6.82 -11.71 -3.09
CA ALA A 33 6.49 -10.70 -4.08
C ALA A 33 7.53 -10.63 -5.22
N CYS A 34 8.65 -11.35 -5.08
CA CYS A 34 9.79 -11.32 -6.00
C CYS A 34 10.31 -9.91 -6.28
N ILE A 35 10.47 -9.07 -5.23
CA ILE A 35 10.95 -7.69 -5.36
C ILE A 35 12.37 -7.59 -4.83
N PRO A 36 13.41 -7.64 -5.68
CA PRO A 36 14.78 -7.37 -5.26
C PRO A 36 14.95 -5.86 -5.01
N LEU A 37 15.57 -5.51 -3.89
CA LEU A 37 15.95 -4.15 -3.57
C LEU A 37 17.45 -3.99 -3.75
N THR A 38 17.83 -3.21 -4.76
CA THR A 38 19.22 -2.82 -4.95
C THR A 38 19.56 -1.59 -4.12
N ARG A 39 20.87 -1.36 -3.91
CA ARG A 39 21.36 -0.12 -3.31
C ARG A 39 20.81 1.11 -4.04
N ALA A 40 20.79 1.11 -5.37
CA ALA A 40 20.25 2.21 -6.16
C ALA A 40 18.75 2.42 -5.90
N ASN A 41 17.94 1.35 -5.80
CA ASN A 41 16.53 1.50 -5.44
C ASN A 41 16.37 2.15 -4.06
N MET A 42 17.17 1.72 -3.07
CA MET A 42 17.05 2.20 -1.69
C MET A 42 17.57 3.62 -1.46
N LYS A 43 18.39 4.18 -2.37
CA LYS A 43 18.89 5.56 -2.25
C LYS A 43 17.77 6.60 -2.26
N CYS A 44 16.60 6.28 -2.82
CA CYS A 44 15.44 7.18 -2.79
C CYS A 44 14.87 7.45 -1.39
N LEU A 45 15.32 6.71 -0.37
CA LEU A 45 14.96 6.95 1.03
C LEU A 45 15.68 8.15 1.63
N ALA A 46 16.69 8.73 0.95
CA ALA A 46 17.38 9.92 1.44
C ALA A 46 16.43 11.10 1.64
N HIS A 47 16.87 12.07 2.43
CA HIS A 47 16.16 13.34 2.60
C HIS A 47 15.97 14.01 1.23
N LEU A 48 14.76 14.54 1.00
CA LEU A 48 14.33 15.22 -0.24
C LEU A 48 14.32 14.39 -1.54
N GLU A 49 14.39 13.06 -1.45
CA GLU A 49 14.30 12.17 -2.62
C GLU A 49 12.89 11.59 -2.82
N TRP A 50 12.51 11.39 -4.09
CA TRP A 50 11.23 10.79 -4.45
C TRP A 50 11.29 9.28 -4.35
N LEU A 51 10.35 8.67 -3.64
CA LEU A 51 10.28 7.20 -3.59
C LEU A 51 9.97 6.62 -4.98
N ASN A 52 10.66 5.54 -5.32
CA ASN A 52 10.39 4.73 -6.51
C ASN A 52 9.38 3.60 -6.24
N ASP A 53 8.93 2.97 -7.31
CA ASP A 53 8.00 1.85 -7.28
C ASP A 53 8.53 0.67 -6.46
N GLU A 54 9.81 0.32 -6.54
CA GLU A 54 10.36 -0.84 -5.82
C GLU A 54 10.26 -0.68 -4.31
N VAL A 55 10.60 0.51 -3.78
CA VAL A 55 10.51 0.80 -2.35
C VAL A 55 9.05 0.83 -1.88
N ILE A 56 8.14 1.45 -2.64
CA ILE A 56 6.71 1.46 -2.31
C ILE A 56 6.14 0.04 -2.34
N ASN A 57 6.38 -0.71 -3.42
CA ASN A 57 5.84 -2.05 -3.60
C ASN A 57 6.38 -3.05 -2.57
N CYS A 58 7.67 -2.98 -2.24
CA CYS A 58 8.24 -3.81 -1.18
C CYS A 58 7.62 -3.46 0.19
N SER A 59 7.42 -2.16 0.48
CA SER A 59 6.76 -1.73 1.73
C SER A 59 5.33 -2.26 1.84
N LEU A 60 4.57 -2.24 0.75
CA LEU A 60 3.20 -2.77 0.70
C LEU A 60 3.16 -4.30 0.85
N ALA A 61 4.14 -5.01 0.29
CA ALA A 61 4.28 -6.45 0.47
C ALA A 61 4.60 -6.81 1.93
N LEU A 62 5.48 -6.04 2.60
CA LEU A 62 5.74 -6.21 4.03
C LEU A 62 4.51 -5.90 4.90
N LEU A 63 3.67 -4.94 4.50
CA LEU A 63 2.38 -4.66 5.15
C LEU A 63 1.39 -5.83 4.98
N GLN A 64 1.39 -6.48 3.81
CA GLN A 64 0.59 -7.69 3.57
C GLN A 64 1.03 -8.85 4.46
N ASP A 65 2.34 -9.03 4.65
CA ASP A 65 2.89 -10.04 5.55
C ASP A 65 2.56 -9.74 7.03
N ARG A 66 2.65 -8.48 7.43
CA ARG A 66 2.24 -8.03 8.78
C ARG A 66 0.75 -8.30 9.02
N ASP A 67 -0.11 -7.91 8.09
CA ASP A 67 -1.54 -8.18 8.16
C ASP A 67 -1.84 -9.68 8.26
N ALA A 68 -1.11 -10.53 7.52
CA ALA A 68 -1.23 -11.99 7.60
C ALA A 68 -0.81 -12.53 8.98
N ALA A 69 0.25 -11.96 9.59
CA ALA A 69 0.69 -12.32 10.94
C ALA A 69 -0.26 -11.84 12.05
N TRP A 70 -0.98 -10.73 11.81
CA TRP A 70 -1.97 -10.18 12.74
C TRP A 70 -3.34 -10.84 12.66
N ARG A 71 -3.56 -11.80 11.74
CA ARG A 71 -4.85 -12.50 11.61
C ARG A 71 -5.21 -13.20 12.92
N GLY A 72 -6.40 -12.90 13.43
CA GLY A 72 -6.91 -13.44 14.70
C GLY A 72 -6.66 -12.54 15.92
N GLN A 73 -5.85 -11.48 15.78
CA GLN A 73 -5.72 -10.45 16.81
C GLN A 73 -6.94 -9.52 16.79
N ALA A 74 -7.47 -9.21 17.97
CA ALA A 74 -8.60 -8.30 18.09
C ALA A 74 -8.19 -6.86 17.72
N GLY A 75 -9.13 -6.10 17.13
CA GLY A 75 -8.95 -4.67 16.84
C GLY A 75 -8.11 -4.34 15.60
N ARG A 76 -7.66 -5.34 14.82
CA ARG A 76 -6.91 -5.11 13.58
C ARG A 76 -7.78 -5.34 12.34
N PRO A 77 -7.93 -4.37 11.43
CA PRO A 77 -8.64 -4.57 10.18
C PRO A 77 -7.99 -5.63 9.31
N LYS A 78 -8.83 -6.45 8.67
CA LYS A 78 -8.41 -7.36 7.61
C LYS A 78 -8.07 -6.54 6.36
N CYS A 79 -6.86 -6.67 5.82
CA CYS A 79 -6.44 -5.85 4.67
C CYS A 79 -6.02 -6.66 3.44
N HIS A 80 -6.02 -5.98 2.30
CA HIS A 80 -5.33 -6.36 1.06
C HIS A 80 -4.59 -5.15 0.51
N PHE A 81 -3.42 -5.36 -0.09
CA PHE A 81 -2.58 -4.28 -0.63
C PHE A 81 -2.27 -4.54 -2.10
N PHE A 82 -2.70 -3.63 -2.98
CA PHE A 82 -2.28 -3.65 -4.38
C PHE A 82 -0.99 -2.86 -4.57
N ASN A 83 -0.15 -3.32 -5.51
CA ASN A 83 1.05 -2.62 -5.92
C ASN A 83 0.74 -1.37 -6.76
N THR A 84 1.77 -0.58 -7.06
CA THR A 84 1.69 0.68 -7.82
C THR A 84 1.16 0.54 -9.24
N PHE A 85 1.23 -0.66 -9.83
CA PHE A 85 0.82 -0.93 -11.20
C PHE A 85 -0.68 -1.22 -11.36
N PHE A 86 -1.39 -1.55 -10.26
CA PHE A 86 -2.79 -1.96 -10.33
C PHE A 86 -3.70 -0.94 -11.03
N LEU A 87 -3.71 0.31 -10.54
CA LEU A 87 -4.55 1.37 -11.13
C LEU A 87 -4.07 1.77 -12.53
N ASN A 88 -2.77 1.66 -12.79
CA ASN A 88 -2.22 1.96 -14.10
C ASN A 88 -2.76 0.97 -15.14
N LYS A 89 -2.73 -0.33 -14.81
CA LYS A 89 -3.31 -1.38 -15.65
C LYS A 89 -4.83 -1.33 -15.73
N LEU A 90 -5.51 -0.90 -14.67
CA LEU A 90 -6.96 -0.82 -14.66
C LEU A 90 -7.50 0.24 -15.61
N TRP A 91 -6.85 1.40 -15.74
CA TRP A 91 -7.32 2.41 -16.69
C TRP A 91 -6.29 3.36 -17.32
N LYS A 92 -5.10 3.57 -16.73
CA LYS A 92 -4.19 4.62 -17.22
C LYS A 92 -3.45 4.21 -18.48
N ASP A 93 -2.92 2.99 -18.51
CA ASP A 93 -2.11 2.50 -19.64
C ASP A 93 -2.90 2.50 -20.95
N ALA A 94 -4.19 2.13 -20.88
CA ALA A 94 -5.10 2.09 -22.02
C ALA A 94 -5.89 3.41 -22.22
N GLY A 95 -5.70 4.41 -21.35
CA GLY A 95 -6.50 5.64 -21.31
C GLY A 95 -8.00 5.45 -21.05
N THR A 96 -8.43 4.21 -20.78
CA THR A 96 -9.82 3.80 -20.60
C THR A 96 -9.89 2.62 -19.63
N TYR A 97 -11.02 2.47 -18.93
CA TYR A 97 -11.23 1.37 -17.98
C TYR A 97 -11.20 -0.01 -18.64
N GLY A 98 -10.42 -0.93 -18.08
CA GLY A 98 -10.24 -2.31 -18.59
C GLY A 98 -10.04 -3.35 -17.48
N TYR A 99 -11.14 -3.87 -16.91
CA TYR A 99 -11.09 -4.94 -15.90
C TYR A 99 -10.29 -6.18 -16.35
N LYS A 100 -10.32 -6.53 -17.64
CA LYS A 100 -9.61 -7.70 -18.19
C LYS A 100 -8.10 -7.69 -17.89
N GLU A 101 -7.49 -6.51 -17.84
CA GLU A 101 -6.05 -6.33 -17.59
C GLU A 101 -5.66 -6.70 -16.16
N VAL A 102 -6.59 -6.55 -15.21
CA VAL A 102 -6.36 -6.86 -13.79
C VAL A 102 -7.13 -8.08 -13.29
N ARG A 103 -8.01 -8.66 -14.11
CA ARG A 103 -8.87 -9.81 -13.78
C ARG A 103 -8.14 -10.99 -13.11
N ARG A 104 -6.87 -11.21 -13.44
CA ARG A 104 -6.10 -12.35 -12.92
C ARG A 104 -5.32 -12.07 -11.63
N TRP A 105 -5.32 -10.83 -11.15
CA TRP A 105 -4.44 -10.39 -10.05
C TRP A 105 -4.88 -10.93 -8.69
N THR A 106 -6.17 -11.22 -8.55
CA THR A 106 -6.85 -11.66 -7.32
C THR A 106 -7.32 -13.11 -7.41
N LEU A 107 -6.78 -13.89 -8.36
CA LEU A 107 -7.05 -15.33 -8.40
C LEU A 107 -6.64 -15.97 -7.07
N PRO A 108 -7.33 -17.02 -6.58
CA PRO A 108 -7.03 -17.63 -5.29
C PRO A 108 -5.56 -18.05 -5.14
N ALA A 109 -4.94 -18.55 -6.21
CA ALA A 109 -3.51 -18.88 -6.23
C ALA A 109 -2.60 -17.64 -6.09
N LYS A 110 -2.99 -16.50 -6.67
CA LYS A 110 -2.24 -15.23 -6.56
C LYS A 110 -2.40 -14.62 -5.16
N LEU A 111 -3.61 -14.63 -4.61
CA LEU A 111 -3.86 -14.23 -3.23
C LEU A 111 -3.02 -15.06 -2.26
N LYS A 112 -3.04 -16.39 -2.38
CA LYS A 112 -2.23 -17.29 -1.56
C LYS A 112 -0.71 -17.03 -1.71
N LEU A 113 -0.24 -16.82 -2.95
CA LEU A 113 1.17 -16.51 -3.20
C LEU A 113 1.60 -15.23 -2.47
N ASN A 114 0.76 -14.19 -2.55
CA ASN A 114 0.98 -12.89 -1.93
C ASN A 114 0.60 -12.87 -0.44
N ASN A 115 0.54 -14.02 0.23
CA ASN A 115 0.25 -14.14 1.66
C ASN A 115 -1.12 -13.56 2.10
N GLN A 116 -2.08 -13.43 1.19
CA GLN A 116 -3.44 -13.06 1.55
C GLN A 116 -4.10 -14.20 2.33
N ALA A 117 -4.48 -13.92 3.57
CA ALA A 117 -5.16 -14.90 4.42
C ALA A 117 -6.66 -15.06 4.11
N SER A 118 -7.29 -14.04 3.53
CA SER A 118 -8.71 -14.15 3.12
C SER A 118 -8.86 -14.98 1.85
N PRO A 119 -9.89 -15.85 1.76
CA PRO A 119 -10.12 -16.69 0.57
C PRO A 119 -10.52 -15.88 -0.67
N HIS A 120 -10.98 -14.64 -0.47
CA HIS A 120 -11.41 -13.73 -1.53
C HIS A 120 -11.00 -12.31 -1.17
N VAL A 121 -10.58 -11.51 -2.15
CA VAL A 121 -10.09 -10.14 -1.93
C VAL A 121 -11.17 -9.24 -1.33
N LEU A 122 -12.44 -9.43 -1.71
CA LEU A 122 -13.59 -8.67 -1.17
C LEU A 122 -14.10 -9.17 0.20
N LEU A 123 -13.44 -10.16 0.81
CA LEU A 123 -13.71 -10.63 2.18
C LEU A 123 -12.66 -10.12 3.19
N VAL A 124 -12.00 -9.02 2.85
CA VAL A 124 -11.23 -8.19 3.79
C VAL A 124 -12.09 -7.02 4.28
N ASP A 125 -11.57 -6.21 5.19
CA ASP A 125 -12.21 -4.98 5.67
C ASP A 125 -11.77 -3.77 4.84
N ARG A 126 -10.50 -3.73 4.41
CA ARG A 126 -9.93 -2.64 3.61
C ARG A 126 -9.07 -3.16 2.47
N ILE A 127 -9.25 -2.61 1.27
CA ILE A 127 -8.33 -2.79 0.14
C ILE A 127 -7.61 -1.48 -0.09
N LEU A 128 -6.29 -1.49 0.01
CA LEU A 128 -5.44 -0.30 0.03
C LEU A 128 -4.52 -0.29 -1.18
N MET A 129 -4.33 0.87 -1.78
CA MET A 129 -3.42 1.02 -2.91
C MET A 129 -2.81 2.42 -3.01
N PRO A 130 -1.57 2.53 -3.50
CA PRO A 130 -1.01 3.80 -3.93
C PRO A 130 -1.68 4.24 -5.24
N VAL A 131 -1.72 5.55 -5.46
CA VAL A 131 -2.23 6.20 -6.66
C VAL A 131 -1.14 7.08 -7.23
N HIS A 132 -0.61 6.69 -8.40
CA HIS A 132 0.36 7.52 -9.11
C HIS A 132 -0.34 8.64 -9.89
N CYS A 133 -0.28 9.87 -9.41
CA CYS A 133 -0.96 11.01 -10.01
C CYS A 133 -0.03 11.73 -10.99
N GLY A 134 -0.43 11.74 -12.28
CA GLY A 134 0.37 12.34 -13.34
C GLY A 134 1.68 11.59 -13.54
N LYS A 135 2.81 12.31 -13.46
CA LYS A 135 4.15 11.73 -13.62
C LYS A 135 4.94 11.59 -12.31
N THR A 136 4.54 12.31 -11.26
CA THR A 136 5.45 12.65 -10.16
C THR A 136 4.85 12.55 -8.78
N HIS A 137 3.53 12.51 -8.64
CA HIS A 137 2.86 12.60 -7.35
C HIS A 137 2.33 11.24 -6.90
N TRP A 138 2.43 10.96 -5.60
CA TRP A 138 1.84 9.78 -4.98
C TRP A 138 0.74 10.20 -4.01
N ALA A 139 -0.40 9.55 -4.14
CA ALA A 139 -1.51 9.60 -3.18
C ALA A 139 -1.90 8.17 -2.79
N ALA A 140 -2.90 8.01 -1.93
CA ALA A 140 -3.41 6.71 -1.53
C ALA A 140 -4.93 6.63 -1.70
N ALA A 141 -5.43 5.42 -1.98
CA ALA A 141 -6.86 5.12 -2.01
C ALA A 141 -7.19 3.89 -1.16
N CYS A 142 -8.43 3.84 -0.69
CA CYS A 142 -8.95 2.73 0.10
C CYS A 142 -10.38 2.39 -0.31
N VAL A 143 -10.65 1.12 -0.58
CA VAL A 143 -12.01 0.56 -0.55
C VAL A 143 -12.25 0.03 0.86
N ASP A 144 -12.99 0.79 1.68
CA ASP A 144 -13.37 0.36 3.04
C ASP A 144 -14.66 -0.47 2.94
N LEU A 145 -14.48 -1.79 2.82
CA LEU A 145 -15.55 -2.78 2.70
C LEU A 145 -16.33 -2.97 4.02
N ALA A 146 -15.74 -2.60 5.16
CA ALA A 146 -16.40 -2.67 6.45
C ALA A 146 -17.36 -1.48 6.64
N ARG A 147 -16.97 -0.28 6.18
CA ARG A 147 -17.79 0.93 6.25
C ARG A 147 -18.53 1.29 4.97
N LYS A 148 -18.39 0.49 3.92
CA LYS A 148 -19.05 0.69 2.62
C LYS A 148 -18.79 2.08 2.02
N GLN A 149 -17.52 2.45 1.91
CA GLN A 149 -17.10 3.74 1.35
C GLN A 149 -15.78 3.62 0.59
N LEU A 150 -15.53 4.56 -0.32
CA LEU A 150 -14.28 4.68 -1.05
C LEU A 150 -13.57 5.98 -0.65
N LEU A 151 -12.33 5.87 -0.22
CA LEU A 151 -11.56 6.96 0.37
C LEU A 151 -10.36 7.30 -0.52
N TYR A 152 -10.04 8.59 -0.58
CA TYR A 152 -8.82 9.11 -1.21
C TYR A 152 -8.08 10.00 -0.20
N TRP A 153 -6.78 9.78 -0.08
CA TRP A 153 -5.87 10.53 0.79
C TRP A 153 -4.76 11.16 -0.03
N ASP A 154 -4.59 12.46 0.12
CA ASP A 154 -3.58 13.23 -0.61
C ASP A 154 -2.96 14.28 0.32
N SER A 155 -1.65 14.17 0.54
CA SER A 155 -0.85 15.08 1.37
C SER A 155 -0.65 16.46 0.75
N LEU A 156 -1.05 16.67 -0.50
CA LEU A 156 -1.10 17.97 -1.19
C LEU A 156 -2.53 18.48 -1.39
N ASN A 157 -3.53 17.86 -0.74
CA ASN A 157 -4.94 18.22 -0.88
C ASN A 157 -5.47 18.17 -2.32
N GLY A 158 -4.95 17.27 -3.15
CA GLY A 158 -5.58 16.92 -4.41
C GLY A 158 -6.95 16.27 -4.22
N THR A 159 -7.69 16.17 -5.32
CA THR A 159 -8.97 15.45 -5.40
C THR A 159 -8.97 14.58 -6.64
N HIS A 160 -9.46 13.35 -6.55
CA HIS A 160 -9.48 12.47 -7.72
C HIS A 160 -10.73 11.58 -7.78
N HIS A 161 -11.89 12.19 -8.04
CA HIS A 161 -13.18 11.47 -8.11
C HIS A 161 -13.17 10.30 -9.10
N GLY A 162 -12.55 10.47 -10.27
CA GLY A 162 -12.44 9.40 -11.26
C GLY A 162 -11.72 8.14 -10.73
N VAL A 163 -10.78 8.29 -9.78
CA VAL A 163 -10.10 7.12 -9.18
C VAL A 163 -11.10 6.27 -8.41
N LEU A 164 -11.94 6.94 -7.61
CA LEU A 164 -12.91 6.27 -6.75
C LEU A 164 -14.05 5.66 -7.58
N ASP A 165 -14.49 6.30 -8.67
CA ASP A 165 -15.52 5.72 -9.53
C ASP A 165 -15.05 4.45 -10.25
N HIS A 166 -13.82 4.44 -10.75
CA HIS A 166 -13.24 3.25 -11.34
C HIS A 166 -13.00 2.14 -10.31
N LEU A 167 -12.63 2.47 -9.08
CA LEU A 167 -12.53 1.47 -8.00
C LEU A 167 -13.89 0.86 -7.66
N ALA A 168 -14.95 1.67 -7.58
CA ALA A 168 -16.31 1.16 -7.36
C ALA A 168 -16.74 0.22 -8.51
N ARG A 169 -16.41 0.58 -9.76
CA ARG A 169 -16.63 -0.28 -10.92
C ARG A 169 -15.81 -1.57 -10.86
N TRP A 170 -14.54 -1.50 -10.48
CA TRP A 170 -13.69 -2.67 -10.30
C TRP A 170 -14.24 -3.63 -9.26
N VAL A 171 -14.72 -3.13 -8.11
CA VAL A 171 -15.35 -3.99 -7.07
C VAL A 171 -16.57 -4.73 -7.62
N ALA A 172 -17.42 -4.06 -8.40
CA ALA A 172 -18.60 -4.68 -9.01
C ALA A 172 -18.21 -5.76 -10.04
N ASP A 173 -17.25 -5.47 -10.91
CA ASP A 173 -16.76 -6.41 -11.92
C ASP A 173 -16.07 -7.63 -11.29
N GLU A 174 -15.25 -7.40 -10.25
CA GLU A 174 -14.58 -8.43 -9.47
C GLU A 174 -15.60 -9.36 -8.79
N ALA A 175 -16.62 -8.78 -8.13
CA ALA A 175 -17.69 -9.55 -7.51
C ALA A 175 -18.45 -10.43 -8.51
N ALA A 176 -18.73 -9.90 -9.70
CA ALA A 176 -19.43 -10.64 -10.75
C ALA A 176 -18.58 -11.78 -11.32
N ASP A 177 -17.32 -11.51 -11.68
CA ASP A 177 -16.43 -12.49 -12.31
C ASP A 177 -15.97 -13.59 -11.34
N LYS A 178 -15.84 -13.28 -10.05
CA LYS A 178 -15.37 -14.21 -9.02
C LYS A 178 -16.47 -14.88 -8.22
N LYS A 179 -17.74 -14.64 -8.53
CA LYS A 179 -18.89 -15.17 -7.76
C LYS A 179 -18.84 -16.68 -7.51
N GLY A 180 -18.30 -17.46 -8.46
CA GLY A 180 -18.16 -18.93 -8.35
C GLY A 180 -16.90 -19.41 -7.64
N GLN A 181 -16.01 -18.52 -7.19
CA GLN A 181 -14.79 -18.87 -6.46
C GLN A 181 -15.06 -19.04 -4.96
N PRO A 182 -14.13 -19.61 -4.17
CA PRO A 182 -14.30 -19.72 -2.72
C PRO A 182 -14.62 -18.37 -2.07
N GLY A 183 -15.73 -18.29 -1.34
CA GLY A 183 -16.23 -17.05 -0.74
C GLY A 183 -16.84 -16.03 -1.72
N GLY A 184 -16.88 -16.32 -3.02
CA GLY A 184 -17.32 -15.39 -4.07
C GLY A 184 -18.79 -14.97 -3.97
N ALA A 185 -19.68 -15.89 -3.59
CA ALA A 185 -21.10 -15.58 -3.42
C ALA A 185 -21.34 -14.62 -2.24
N GLU A 186 -20.65 -14.84 -1.11
CA GLU A 186 -20.69 -13.95 0.06
C GLU A 186 -20.07 -12.58 -0.28
N ALA A 187 -18.91 -12.58 -0.94
CA ALA A 187 -18.25 -11.38 -1.44
C ALA A 187 -19.18 -10.54 -2.32
N ALA A 188 -19.85 -11.17 -3.29
CA ALA A 188 -20.78 -10.49 -4.19
C ALA A 188 -21.99 -9.91 -3.46
N ALA A 189 -22.54 -10.64 -2.48
CA ALA A 189 -23.63 -10.13 -1.65
C ALA A 189 -23.21 -8.93 -0.80
N ARG A 190 -22.00 -8.97 -0.22
CA ARG A 190 -21.44 -7.89 0.62
C ARG A 190 -21.33 -6.56 -0.11
N VAL A 191 -21.00 -6.60 -1.40
CA VAL A 191 -20.73 -5.39 -2.21
C VAL A 191 -21.80 -5.10 -3.26
N ALA A 192 -22.98 -5.72 -3.16
CA ALA A 192 -24.06 -5.57 -4.14
C ALA A 192 -24.51 -4.11 -4.36
N ASP A 193 -24.32 -3.26 -3.36
CA ASP A 193 -24.68 -1.84 -3.37
C ASP A 193 -23.49 -0.90 -3.61
N VAL A 194 -22.31 -1.40 -4.04
CA VAL A 194 -21.07 -0.61 -4.17
C VAL A 194 -21.21 0.65 -5.04
N ALA A 195 -22.11 0.61 -6.03
CA ALA A 195 -22.39 1.78 -6.87
C ALA A 195 -22.88 2.99 -6.05
N SER A 196 -23.57 2.76 -4.93
CA SER A 196 -24.13 3.80 -4.05
C SER A 196 -23.18 4.27 -2.94
N TRP A 197 -22.04 3.61 -2.74
CA TRP A 197 -21.13 3.90 -1.64
C TRP A 197 -20.54 5.32 -1.76
N PRO A 198 -20.33 6.05 -0.65
CA PRO A 198 -19.73 7.39 -0.72
C PRO A 198 -18.32 7.38 -1.33
N ARG A 199 -18.04 8.37 -2.19
CA ARG A 199 -16.68 8.68 -2.67
C ARG A 199 -16.17 9.88 -1.89
N VAL A 200 -15.19 9.67 -1.01
CA VAL A 200 -14.74 10.65 -0.04
C VAL A 200 -13.28 11.00 -0.30
N ASN A 201 -13.01 12.26 -0.68
CA ASN A 201 -11.67 12.82 -0.54
C ASN A 201 -11.52 13.27 0.91
N VAL A 202 -10.78 12.51 1.71
CA VAL A 202 -10.76 12.69 3.17
C VAL A 202 -9.98 13.93 3.54
N ARG A 203 -10.56 14.77 4.39
CA ARG A 203 -9.95 16.00 4.91
C ARG A 203 -10.43 16.26 6.34
N PRO A 204 -9.58 16.82 7.22
CA PRO A 204 -8.14 17.04 7.00
C PRO A 204 -7.34 15.73 7.02
N VAL A 205 -6.15 15.74 6.41
CA VAL A 205 -5.11 14.71 6.54
C VAL A 205 -3.75 15.39 6.74
N PRO A 206 -2.73 14.73 7.34
CA PRO A 206 -1.37 15.26 7.39
C PRO A 206 -0.89 15.75 6.02
N GLN A 207 -0.38 16.98 5.98
CA GLN A 207 0.05 17.64 4.75
C GLN A 207 1.57 17.61 4.62
N GLN A 208 2.05 17.39 3.40
CA GLN A 208 3.46 17.61 3.08
C GLN A 208 3.69 19.10 2.79
N ASN A 209 4.89 19.60 3.05
CA ASN A 209 5.28 20.98 2.74
C ASN A 209 6.38 21.09 1.68
N ASN A 210 6.74 19.97 1.04
CA ASN A 210 7.71 19.89 -0.04
C ASN A 210 7.16 19.10 -1.25
N GLY A 211 7.95 18.96 -2.30
CA GLY A 211 7.54 18.27 -3.54
C GLY A 211 7.92 16.78 -3.63
N CYS A 212 8.53 16.20 -2.59
CA CYS A 212 9.23 14.91 -2.68
C CYS A 212 8.74 13.83 -1.71
N ASP A 213 8.05 14.21 -0.63
CA ASP A 213 7.67 13.26 0.42
C ASP A 213 6.35 12.52 0.17
N CYS A 214 5.64 12.83 -0.92
CA CYS A 214 4.33 12.24 -1.24
C CYS A 214 4.31 10.70 -1.19
N GLY A 215 5.39 10.04 -1.60
CA GLY A 215 5.53 8.58 -1.49
C GLY A 215 5.58 8.09 -0.04
N VAL A 216 6.26 8.80 0.86
CA VAL A 216 6.35 8.44 2.28
C VAL A 216 5.00 8.67 2.98
N PHE A 217 4.34 9.80 2.70
CA PHE A 217 2.97 10.07 3.17
C PHE A 217 1.99 8.99 2.69
N THR A 218 2.08 8.58 1.42
CA THR A 218 1.27 7.51 0.85
C THR A 218 1.43 6.19 1.62
N ILE A 219 2.66 5.77 1.91
CA ILE A 219 2.93 4.58 2.73
C ILE A 219 2.37 4.75 4.15
N LYS A 220 2.53 5.92 4.77
CA LYS A 220 2.02 6.19 6.11
C LYS A 220 0.50 6.19 6.20
N PHE A 221 -0.22 6.76 5.23
CA PHE A 221 -1.68 6.66 5.17
C PHE A 221 -2.13 5.20 5.10
N ILE A 222 -1.49 4.40 4.24
CA ILE A 222 -1.81 2.98 4.08
C ILE A 222 -1.46 2.18 5.35
N GLU A 223 -0.32 2.46 5.98
CA GLU A 223 0.13 1.80 7.21
C GLU A 223 -0.84 2.08 8.37
N CYS A 224 -1.16 3.35 8.64
CA CYS A 224 -2.12 3.72 9.70
C CYS A 224 -3.51 3.12 9.42
N ALA A 225 -4.00 3.25 8.18
CA ALA A 225 -5.29 2.71 7.80
C ALA A 225 -5.33 1.17 7.92
N SER A 226 -4.28 0.46 7.54
CA SER A 226 -4.25 -1.00 7.71
C SER A 226 -4.18 -1.44 9.16
N ALA A 227 -3.55 -0.63 10.03
CA ALA A 227 -3.48 -0.87 11.46
C ALA A 227 -4.74 -0.45 12.24
N GLY A 228 -5.71 0.19 11.57
CA GLY A 228 -6.91 0.74 12.20
C GLY A 228 -6.66 2.01 13.02
N ARG A 229 -5.55 2.70 12.77
CA ARG A 229 -5.11 3.89 13.50
C ARG A 229 -5.50 5.19 12.78
N GLU A 230 -5.55 6.27 13.55
CA GLU A 230 -5.59 7.64 13.01
C GLU A 230 -4.27 8.01 12.33
N PHE A 231 -4.27 9.12 11.59
CA PHE A 231 -3.07 9.68 10.97
C PHE A 231 -2.35 10.58 11.97
N ASP A 232 -1.69 9.95 12.93
CA ASP A 232 -0.95 10.55 14.04
C ASP A 232 0.50 10.90 13.67
N PHE A 233 0.72 11.50 12.51
CA PHE A 233 2.03 11.90 12.02
C PHE A 233 1.98 13.23 11.27
N SER A 234 3.13 13.83 11.06
CA SER A 234 3.30 15.12 10.40
C SER A 234 4.53 15.13 9.49
N GLN A 235 4.74 16.24 8.81
CA GLN A 235 5.95 16.47 8.03
C GLN A 235 7.24 16.40 8.85
N GLN A 236 7.20 16.71 10.15
CA GLN A 236 8.39 16.68 11.03
C GLN A 236 8.89 15.26 11.26
N ASP A 237 8.02 14.26 11.12
CA ASP A 237 8.34 12.86 11.40
C ASP A 237 8.96 12.14 10.19
N ILE A 238 8.86 12.73 8.98
CA ILE A 238 9.11 12.04 7.71
C ILE A 238 10.55 11.55 7.57
N ASP A 239 11.55 12.27 8.09
CA ASP A 239 12.93 11.80 8.06
C ASP A 239 13.14 10.57 8.97
N GLY A 240 12.45 10.53 10.12
CA GLY A 240 12.41 9.35 10.99
C GLY A 240 11.72 8.16 10.30
N VAL A 241 10.58 8.42 9.64
CA VAL A 241 9.87 7.39 8.86
C VAL A 241 10.73 6.84 7.73
N ARG A 242 11.50 7.68 7.02
CA ARG A 242 12.43 7.26 5.97
C ARG A 242 13.51 6.31 6.51
N ARG A 243 14.08 6.62 7.69
CA ARG A 243 15.05 5.73 8.36
C ARG A 243 14.42 4.41 8.78
N ARG A 244 13.21 4.45 9.35
CA ARG A 244 12.49 3.24 9.79
C ARG A 244 12.09 2.37 8.60
N LEU A 245 11.67 2.96 7.48
CA LEU A 245 11.45 2.25 6.22
C LEU A 245 12.74 1.59 5.72
N CYS A 246 13.87 2.29 5.74
CA CYS A 246 15.17 1.72 5.37
C CYS A 246 15.50 0.46 6.17
N TYR A 247 15.32 0.53 7.50
CA TYR A 247 15.51 -0.61 8.38
C TYR A 247 14.53 -1.75 8.07
N ASN A 248 13.22 -1.48 8.01
CA ASN A 248 12.19 -2.49 7.76
C ASN A 248 12.38 -3.21 6.43
N LEU A 249 12.82 -2.49 5.38
CA LEU A 249 13.14 -3.05 4.08
C LEU A 249 14.39 -3.93 4.10
N LEU A 250 15.42 -3.62 4.89
CA LEU A 250 16.56 -4.52 5.05
C LEU A 250 16.24 -5.73 5.94
N ALA A 251 15.47 -5.52 7.00
CA ALA A 251 15.02 -6.56 7.92
C ALA A 251 13.93 -7.46 7.33
N GLN A 252 13.37 -7.09 6.17
CA GLN A 252 12.25 -7.77 5.51
C GLN A 252 11.07 -8.00 6.46
N ARG A 253 10.77 -6.99 7.28
CA ARG A 253 9.70 -7.03 8.27
C ARG A 253 9.14 -5.64 8.53
N MET A 254 7.82 -5.48 8.41
CA MET A 254 7.15 -4.25 8.85
C MET A 254 6.88 -4.33 10.35
N GLY A 255 7.34 -3.33 11.10
CA GLY A 255 7.03 -3.20 12.52
C GLY A 255 5.55 -2.84 12.79
N ASP A 256 5.21 -2.75 14.07
CA ASP A 256 3.87 -2.39 14.52
C ASP A 256 3.49 -0.95 14.16
N ARG A 257 4.49 -0.07 14.08
CA ARG A 257 4.36 1.33 13.67
C ARG A 257 5.52 1.71 12.76
N LEU A 258 5.18 2.51 11.75
CA LEU A 258 6.14 3.30 10.98
C LEU A 258 6.30 4.69 11.58
#